data_AF-A0A1Q8QCA3-F1
#
_entry.id   AF-A0A1Q8QCA3-F1
#
_cell.length_a   1.000
_cell.length_b   1.000
_cell.length_c   1.000
_cell.angle_alpha   90.00
_cell.angle_beta   90.00
_cell.angle_gamma   90.00
#
_symmetry.space_group_name_H-M   'P 1'
#
loop_
_entity.id
_entity.type
_entity.pdbx_description
1 polymer ?
#
loop_
_entity_poly.entity_id
_entity_poly.type
_entity_poly.pdbx_seq_one_letter_code
_entity_poly.pdbx_strand_id
1 'polypeptide(L)'
;MTEAGHAVTATFTAAPEAYTGLRKERIDAYTGACTHVWNAPLGSRPFLEALDQGFDVLCHHGAYVTDYKSDDFDYLAAVAANTRNIRQVLAQLIGTGPGRVVLTGSVFEADEGAGNTPPTRLFPLRPVKDPDRLGVPVLV
;
A
#
# COMPACT_ATOMS: atom_id res chain seq x y z
N MET A 1 -14.20 5.05 11.05
CA MET A 1 -14.71 3.69 10.77
C MET A 1 -15.30 3.06 12.03
N THR A 2 -14.52 2.95 13.12
CA THR A 2 -15.00 2.45 14.41
C THR A 2 -16.14 3.29 15.01
N GLU A 3 -16.03 4.62 14.97
CA GLU A 3 -17.10 5.55 15.39
C GLU A 3 -18.40 5.40 14.60
N ALA A 4 -18.32 4.92 13.35
CA ALA A 4 -19.47 4.63 12.51
C ALA A 4 -20.06 3.22 12.75
N GLY A 5 -19.54 2.48 13.74
CA GLY A 5 -20.02 1.15 14.11
C GLY A 5 -19.43 -0.01 13.31
N HIS A 6 -18.40 0.22 12.49
CA HIS A 6 -17.74 -0.86 11.75
C HIS A 6 -16.76 -1.64 12.63
N ALA A 7 -16.74 -2.96 12.47
CA ALA A 7 -15.67 -3.81 12.98
C ALA A 7 -14.39 -3.54 12.17
N VAL A 8 -13.30 -3.17 12.85
CA VAL A 8 -12.04 -2.80 12.21
C VAL A 8 -10.92 -3.70 12.70
N THR A 9 -10.14 -4.23 11.76
CA THR A 9 -8.88 -4.92 12.02
C THR A 9 -7.74 -4.09 11.43
N ALA A 10 -6.81 -3.65 12.28
CA ALA A 10 -5.65 -2.86 11.89
C ALA A 10 -4.39 -3.73 11.88
N THR A 11 -3.62 -3.67 10.80
CA THR A 11 -2.36 -4.39 10.67
C THR A 11 -1.16 -3.49 10.95
N PHE A 12 -0.13 -4.07 11.56
CA PHE A 12 1.07 -3.36 11.99
C PHE A 12 2.31 -4.08 11.47
N THR A 13 3.28 -3.34 10.95
CA THR A 13 4.46 -3.94 10.29
C THR A 13 5.48 -4.54 11.25
N ALA A 14 5.39 -4.24 12.54
CA ALA A 14 6.30 -4.67 13.60
C ALA A 14 5.54 -5.11 14.85
N ALA A 15 6.26 -5.63 15.83
CA ALA A 15 5.74 -6.00 17.14
C ALA A 15 5.33 -4.75 17.97
N PRO A 16 4.43 -4.89 18.96
CA PRO A 16 3.97 -3.77 19.78
C PRO A 16 5.12 -2.97 20.41
N GLU A 17 6.17 -3.66 20.86
CA GLU A 17 7.31 -3.08 21.58
C GLU A 17 8.19 -2.20 20.68
N ALA A 18 8.11 -2.39 19.36
CA ALA A 18 8.84 -1.58 18.38
C ALA A 18 8.23 -0.18 18.21
N TYR A 19 6.96 0.02 18.61
CA TYR A 19 6.31 1.32 18.58
C TYR A 19 6.64 2.08 19.85
N THR A 20 7.24 3.26 19.70
CA THR A 20 7.60 4.15 20.81
C THR A 20 7.15 5.59 20.54
N GLY A 21 7.13 6.41 21.59
CA GLY A 21 6.75 7.82 21.52
C GLY A 21 5.36 8.04 20.91
N LEU A 22 5.23 9.07 20.07
CA LEU A 22 3.95 9.49 19.49
C LEU A 22 3.26 8.39 18.66
N ARG A 23 4.02 7.49 18.02
CA ARG A 23 3.43 6.36 17.28
C ARG A 23 2.72 5.40 18.23
N LYS A 24 3.36 5.09 19.37
CA LYS A 24 2.76 4.26 20.41
C LYS A 24 1.53 4.92 21.02
N GLU A 25 1.61 6.21 21.36
CA GLU A 25 0.48 6.96 21.93
C GLU A 25 -0.75 6.92 21.00
N ARG A 26 -0.55 7.09 19.69
CA ARG A 26 -1.62 7.02 18.69
C ARG A 26 -2.25 5.63 18.61
N ILE A 27 -1.43 4.58 18.68
CA ILE A 27 -1.92 3.19 18.68
C ILE A 27 -2.71 2.91 19.96
N ASP A 28 -2.15 3.30 21.10
CA ASP A 28 -2.72 3.04 22.42
C ASP A 28 -4.12 3.68 22.59
N ALA A 29 -4.35 4.83 21.94
CA ALA A 29 -5.65 5.49 21.90
C ALA A 29 -6.77 4.63 21.24
N TYR A 30 -6.42 3.58 20.49
CA TYR A 30 -7.37 2.73 19.76
C TYR A 30 -7.32 1.25 20.14
N THR A 31 -6.55 0.86 21.18
CA THR A 31 -6.38 -0.55 21.61
C THR A 31 -7.70 -1.27 21.97
N GLY A 32 -8.76 -0.54 22.30
CA GLY A 32 -10.11 -1.09 22.52
C GLY A 32 -11.11 -0.86 21.39
N ALA A 33 -10.75 -0.08 20.37
CA ALA A 33 -11.64 0.31 19.29
C ALA A 33 -11.53 -0.60 18.06
N CYS A 34 -10.41 -1.31 17.89
CA CYS A 34 -10.18 -2.19 16.76
C CYS A 34 -9.29 -3.38 17.14
N THR A 35 -9.37 -4.46 16.36
CA THR A 35 -8.49 -5.63 16.53
C THR A 35 -7.12 -5.32 15.93
N HIS A 36 -6.05 -5.58 16.67
CA HIS A 36 -4.68 -5.38 16.20
C HIS A 36 -4.06 -6.69 15.71
N VAL A 37 -3.43 -6.65 14.54
CA VAL A 37 -2.64 -7.76 13.98
C VAL A 37 -1.20 -7.28 13.82
N TRP A 38 -0.32 -7.76 14.68
CA TRP A 38 1.09 -7.38 14.73
C TRP A 38 1.95 -8.19 13.77
N ASN A 39 3.11 -7.65 13.41
CA ASN A 39 4.06 -8.30 12.48
C ASN A 39 3.41 -8.71 11.14
N ALA A 40 2.43 -7.92 10.68
CA ALA A 40 1.60 -8.19 9.53
C ALA A 40 1.76 -7.11 8.44
N PRO A 41 2.98 -6.90 7.88
CA PRO A 41 3.12 -6.09 6.69
C PRO A 41 2.33 -6.72 5.52
N LEU A 42 1.97 -5.90 4.52
CA LEU A 42 1.21 -6.34 3.35
C LEU A 42 1.80 -7.62 2.75
N GLY A 43 0.93 -8.60 2.46
CA GLY A 43 1.30 -9.86 1.80
C GLY A 43 2.23 -10.77 2.60
N SER A 44 2.51 -10.44 3.86
CA SER A 44 3.15 -11.37 4.79
C SER A 44 2.21 -12.49 5.22
N ARG A 45 2.76 -13.57 5.79
CA ARG A 45 1.94 -14.67 6.30
C ARG A 45 0.92 -14.21 7.36
N PRO A 46 1.26 -13.44 8.41
CA PRO A 46 0.26 -12.96 9.38
C PRO A 46 -0.83 -12.08 8.76
N PHE A 47 -0.50 -11.33 7.71
CA PHE A 47 -1.48 -10.54 6.96
C PHE A 47 -2.45 -11.44 6.19
N LEU A 48 -1.94 -12.47 5.51
CA LEU A 48 -2.76 -13.44 4.80
C LEU A 48 -3.63 -14.26 5.76
N GLU A 49 -3.08 -14.72 6.89
CA GLU A 49 -3.86 -15.41 7.94
C GLU A 49 -4.98 -14.52 8.51
N ALA A 50 -4.74 -13.20 8.61
CA ALA A 50 -5.80 -12.28 9.01
C ALA A 50 -6.94 -12.22 7.98
N LEU A 51 -6.63 -12.22 6.67
CA LEU A 51 -7.62 -12.19 5.59
C LEU A 51 -8.54 -13.41 5.56
N ASP A 52 -8.15 -14.53 6.16
CA ASP A 52 -9.00 -15.72 6.28
C ASP A 52 -10.26 -15.48 7.14
N GLN A 53 -10.27 -14.42 7.96
CA GLN A 53 -11.45 -14.03 8.73
C GLN A 53 -12.60 -13.50 7.84
N GLY A 54 -12.30 -13.11 6.60
CA GLY A 54 -13.24 -12.48 5.68
C GLY A 54 -13.47 -11.00 6.01
N PHE A 55 -13.37 -10.14 4.99
CA PHE A 55 -13.58 -8.71 5.14
C PHE A 55 -14.40 -8.14 3.99
N ASP A 56 -15.33 -7.24 4.32
CA ASP A 56 -16.14 -6.53 3.32
C ASP A 56 -15.33 -5.53 2.49
N VAL A 57 -14.32 -4.91 3.10
CA VAL A 57 -13.49 -3.88 2.48
C VAL A 57 -12.07 -3.97 3.02
N LEU A 58 -11.09 -4.04 2.11
CA LEU A 58 -9.68 -3.84 2.44
C LEU A 58 -9.31 -2.37 2.22
N CYS A 59 -8.91 -1.68 3.29
CA CYS A 59 -8.41 -0.30 3.21
C CYS A 59 -6.89 -0.30 3.15
N HIS A 60 -6.32 -0.23 1.95
CA HIS A 60 -4.88 -0.21 1.75
C HIS A 60 -4.35 1.23 1.78
N HIS A 61 -3.91 1.65 2.96
CA HIS A 61 -3.28 2.97 3.18
C HIS A 61 -1.76 2.90 3.42
N GLY A 62 -1.26 1.80 4.00
CA GLY A 62 0.15 1.67 4.35
C GLY A 62 1.06 1.65 3.12
N ALA A 63 2.10 2.49 3.12
CA ALA A 63 3.13 2.53 2.10
C ALA A 63 4.52 2.53 2.73
N TYR A 64 5.43 1.74 2.17
CA TYR A 64 6.86 1.79 2.43
C TYR A 64 7.46 2.94 1.60
N VAL A 65 7.74 4.04 2.29
CA VAL A 65 8.31 5.28 1.73
C VAL A 65 9.51 5.75 2.56
N THR A 66 10.15 4.84 3.28
CA THR A 66 11.31 5.15 4.13
C THR A 66 12.38 5.82 3.30
N ASP A 67 12.83 6.99 3.75
CA ASP A 67 13.89 7.78 3.14
C ASP A 67 13.68 8.10 1.64
N TYR A 68 12.43 8.23 1.18
CA TYR A 68 12.11 8.54 -0.23
C TYR A 68 12.71 9.85 -0.76
N LYS A 69 13.19 10.72 0.14
CA LYS A 69 13.87 11.98 -0.18
C LYS A 69 15.40 11.84 -0.26
N SER A 70 15.94 10.68 0.11
CA SER A 70 17.36 10.38 0.02
C SER A 70 17.74 10.09 -1.43
N ASP A 71 18.93 10.51 -1.83
CA ASP A 71 19.52 10.12 -3.11
C ASP A 71 19.83 8.61 -3.16
N ASP A 72 19.99 7.98 -1.99
CA ASP A 72 20.23 6.54 -1.84
C ASP A 72 18.93 5.71 -1.73
N PHE A 73 17.77 6.30 -2.06
CA PHE A 73 16.49 5.63 -1.95
C PHE A 73 16.39 4.41 -2.87
N ASP A 74 16.23 3.22 -2.28
CA ASP A 74 16.02 1.97 -3.02
C ASP A 74 14.55 1.84 -3.44
N TYR A 75 14.24 2.40 -4.61
CA TYR A 75 12.90 2.34 -5.18
C TYR A 75 12.46 0.90 -5.53
N LEU A 76 13.39 0.00 -5.87
CA LEU A 76 13.06 -1.40 -6.18
C LEU A 76 12.62 -2.13 -4.91
N ALA A 77 13.34 -1.95 -3.81
CA ALA A 77 12.94 -2.49 -2.51
C ALA A 77 11.59 -1.92 -2.06
N ALA A 78 11.36 -0.61 -2.28
CA ALA A 78 10.07 0.01 -1.96
C ALA A 78 8.92 -0.58 -2.78
N VAL A 79 9.08 -0.75 -4.10
CA VAL A 79 8.09 -1.41 -4.96
C VAL A 79 7.84 -2.84 -4.49
N ALA A 80 8.90 -3.61 -4.22
CA ALA A 80 8.78 -4.98 -3.75
C ALA A 80 8.03 -5.08 -2.41
N ALA A 81 8.30 -4.17 -1.47
CA ALA A 81 7.61 -4.11 -0.19
C ALA A 81 6.12 -3.75 -0.33
N ASN A 82 5.81 -2.77 -1.18
CA ASN A 82 4.45 -2.27 -1.40
C ASN A 82 3.58 -3.19 -2.28
N THR A 83 4.18 -4.13 -3.01
CA THR A 83 3.46 -5.05 -3.91
C THR A 83 3.61 -6.52 -3.52
N ARG A 84 4.25 -6.79 -2.37
CA ARG A 84 4.52 -8.15 -1.89
C ARG A 84 3.26 -9.01 -1.94
N ASN A 85 3.34 -10.11 -2.70
CA ASN A 85 2.26 -11.10 -2.84
C ASN A 85 0.89 -10.51 -3.22
N ILE A 86 0.83 -9.36 -3.90
CA ILE A 86 -0.44 -8.64 -4.15
C ILE A 86 -1.48 -9.50 -4.88
N ARG A 87 -1.06 -10.35 -5.82
CA ARG A 87 -1.97 -11.28 -6.52
C ARG A 87 -2.65 -12.25 -5.56
N GLN A 88 -1.91 -12.77 -4.58
CA GLN A 88 -2.44 -13.67 -3.56
C GLN A 88 -3.37 -12.93 -2.61
N VAL A 89 -2.99 -11.72 -2.17
CA VAL A 89 -3.84 -10.85 -1.33
C VAL A 89 -5.19 -10.61 -1.99
N LEU A 90 -5.21 -10.22 -3.27
CA LEU A 90 -6.45 -9.95 -4.00
C LEU A 90 -7.27 -11.22 -4.23
N ALA A 91 -6.63 -12.34 -4.61
CA ALA A 91 -7.32 -13.60 -4.79
C ALA A 91 -7.99 -14.09 -3.49
N GLN A 92 -7.29 -13.94 -2.36
CA GLN A 92 -7.82 -14.33 -1.05
C GLN A 92 -8.95 -13.42 -0.59
N LEU A 93 -8.85 -12.10 -0.79
CA LEU A 93 -9.91 -11.16 -0.46
C LEU A 93 -11.22 -11.42 -1.24
N ILE A 94 -11.10 -11.85 -2.51
CA ILE A 94 -12.25 -12.28 -3.33
C ILE A 94 -12.76 -13.66 -2.85
N GLY A 95 -11.87 -14.55 -2.42
CA GLY A 95 -12.23 -15.88 -1.93
C GLY A 95 -12.95 -15.89 -0.57
N THR A 96 -12.65 -14.91 0.29
CA THR A 96 -13.19 -14.84 1.67
C THR A 96 -14.20 -13.72 1.87
N GLY A 97 -14.48 -12.89 0.85
CA GLY A 97 -15.37 -11.74 0.95
C GLY A 97 -15.74 -11.12 -0.40
N PRO A 98 -16.37 -9.93 -0.42
CA PRO A 98 -16.85 -9.28 -1.64
C PRO A 98 -15.73 -8.66 -2.51
N GLY A 99 -14.45 -8.75 -2.12
CA GLY A 99 -13.34 -8.31 -2.96
C GLY A 99 -13.18 -6.79 -3.11
N ARG A 100 -13.72 -5.97 -2.20
CA ARG A 100 -13.66 -4.51 -2.32
C ARG A 100 -12.37 -3.95 -1.73
N VAL A 101 -11.73 -3.04 -2.46
CA VAL A 101 -10.49 -2.39 -2.03
C VAL A 101 -10.66 -0.87 -2.08
N VAL A 102 -10.29 -0.21 -0.98
CA VAL A 102 -10.05 1.24 -0.95
C VAL A 102 -8.54 1.43 -0.92
N LEU A 103 -7.99 2.00 -1.99
CA LEU A 103 -6.57 2.28 -2.14
C LEU A 103 -6.31 3.77 -1.94
N THR A 104 -5.35 4.12 -1.09
CA THR A 104 -4.88 5.51 -1.00
C THR A 104 -3.73 5.71 -1.98
N GLY A 105 -3.99 6.52 -3.01
CA GLY A 105 -2.99 6.97 -3.98
C GLY A 105 -2.32 8.29 -3.58
N SER A 106 -1.61 8.89 -4.53
CA SER A 106 -0.95 10.18 -4.37
C SER A 106 -1.34 11.06 -5.54
N VAL A 107 -1.61 12.35 -5.29
CA VAL A 107 -1.93 13.32 -6.35
C VAL A 107 -0.84 13.46 -7.42
N PHE A 108 0.35 12.90 -7.18
CA PHE A 108 1.47 12.86 -8.12
C PHE A 108 1.48 11.62 -9.02
N GLU A 109 0.62 10.64 -8.77
CA GLU A 109 0.47 9.48 -9.65
C GLU A 109 0.09 9.94 -11.05
N ALA A 110 0.57 9.19 -12.04
CA ALA A 110 0.16 9.45 -13.41
C ALA A 110 -1.37 9.42 -13.45
N ASP A 111 -1.96 10.47 -14.03
CA ASP A 111 -3.37 10.48 -14.41
C ASP A 111 -4.34 10.69 -13.23
N GLU A 112 -3.81 10.91 -12.02
CA GLU A 112 -4.60 11.19 -10.82
C GLU A 112 -5.26 12.59 -10.92
N GLY A 113 -6.57 12.64 -10.65
CA GLY A 113 -7.37 13.88 -10.78
C GLY A 113 -7.89 14.19 -12.19
N ALA A 114 -7.60 13.36 -13.20
CA ALA A 114 -8.04 13.60 -14.59
C ALA A 114 -9.53 13.33 -14.85
N GLY A 115 -10.23 12.70 -13.90
CA GLY A 115 -11.62 12.28 -14.07
C GLY A 115 -11.75 11.31 -15.25
N ASN A 116 -12.69 11.57 -16.17
CA ASN A 116 -12.85 10.79 -17.42
C ASN A 116 -12.03 11.33 -18.60
N THR A 117 -11.13 12.28 -18.36
CA THR A 117 -10.36 12.96 -19.41
C THR A 117 -9.03 12.23 -19.62
N PRO A 118 -8.54 12.07 -20.87
CA PRO A 118 -7.25 11.43 -21.09
C PRO A 118 -6.15 12.25 -20.40
N PRO A 119 -5.22 11.58 -19.74
CA PRO A 119 -4.57 12.22 -18.61
C PRO A 119 -3.30 12.97 -18.95
N THR A 120 -3.05 14.04 -18.19
CA THR A 120 -1.85 14.89 -18.27
C THR A 120 -1.02 14.71 -17.01
N ARG A 121 0.16 14.10 -17.17
CA ARG A 121 1.17 13.94 -16.12
C ARG A 121 1.75 15.28 -15.68
N LEU A 122 2.00 15.45 -14.37
CA LEU A 122 2.68 16.63 -13.82
C LEU A 122 4.19 16.66 -14.16
N PHE A 123 4.78 15.49 -14.45
CA PHE A 123 6.11 15.36 -15.05
C PHE A 123 6.01 14.68 -16.42
N PRO A 124 6.29 15.38 -17.53
CA PRO A 124 6.38 14.74 -18.82
C PRO A 124 7.65 13.89 -18.85
N LEU A 125 7.51 12.55 -18.79
CA LEU A 125 8.49 11.71 -19.45
C LEU A 125 8.52 12.17 -20.90
N ARG A 126 9.68 12.61 -21.39
CA ARG A 126 9.80 13.03 -22.79
C ARG A 126 9.28 11.88 -23.64
N PRO A 127 8.35 12.12 -24.57
CA PRO A 127 8.02 11.09 -25.55
C PRO A 127 9.32 10.70 -26.24
N VAL A 128 9.57 9.39 -26.33
CA VAL A 128 10.63 8.85 -27.19
C VAL A 128 10.29 9.32 -28.59
N LYS A 129 10.99 10.38 -29.05
CA LYS A 129 11.00 10.74 -30.46
C LYS A 129 11.74 9.60 -31.14
N ASP A 130 11.00 8.77 -31.85
CA ASP A 130 11.47 7.71 -32.76
C ASP A 130 11.36 6.27 -32.20
N PRO A 131 10.28 5.53 -32.51
CA PRO A 131 10.12 4.13 -32.14
C PRO A 131 11.09 3.18 -32.89
N ASP A 132 11.82 3.65 -33.90
CA ASP A 132 12.72 2.81 -34.72
C ASP A 132 14.19 2.89 -34.32
N ARG A 133 14.55 3.64 -33.26
CA ARG A 133 15.93 3.76 -32.79
C ARG A 133 16.30 2.68 -31.75
N LEU A 134 16.11 1.42 -32.12
CA LEU A 134 16.72 0.25 -31.45
C LEU A 134 18.22 0.25 -31.76
N GLY A 135 19.06 0.66 -30.79
CA GLY A 135 20.51 0.61 -31.03
C GLY A 135 21.47 1.08 -29.94
N VAL A 136 21.06 1.29 -28.68
CA VAL A 136 22.03 1.55 -27.60
C VAL A 136 21.54 0.93 -26.30
N PRO A 137 22.32 0.07 -25.62
CA PRO A 137 21.89 -0.53 -24.36
C PRO A 137 21.94 0.54 -23.26
N VAL A 138 20.79 0.85 -22.68
CA VAL A 138 20.74 1.62 -21.43
C VAL A 138 20.60 0.60 -20.29
N LEU A 139 21.67 0.53 -19.52
CA LEU A 139 21.79 -0.20 -18.26
C LEU A 139 20.89 0.48 -17.22
N VAL A 140 20.15 -0.37 -16.51
CA VAL A 140 19.12 -0.06 -15.49
C VAL A 140 19.54 0.99 -14.48
#